data_AF-R7LIZ5-F1
#
_entry.id   AF-R7LIZ5-F1
#
_cell.length_a   1.000
_cell.length_b   1.000
_cell.length_c   1.000
_cell.angle_alpha   90.00
_cell.angle_beta   90.00
_cell.angle_gamma   90.00
#
_symmetry.space_group_name_H-M   'P 1'
#
loop_
_entity.id
_entity.type
_entity.pdbx_description
1 polymer ?
#
loop_
_entity_poly.entity_id
_entity_poly.type
_entity_poly.pdbx_seq_one_letter_code
_entity_poly.pdbx_strand_id
1 'polypeptide(L)'
;MNPELYERYLAKKAKKLGISVEELKAQGASPIASEREEEKKEPQYVQQTIQEHLSAVEPEQNQAYSGMQPETVKTEVPSYVFGPSRMPETPSQQSQSLQNMQNVEIKDTRENKFALIGYPLGHSLSPIIHQAGFKSLGINATYEILETPPDTLVDRVKYLKNQNYKGFNVTIPLKLPISLFVNEVDKYADLARAVNTVKIEADKTLKGYNTDVIGFRRAIPKDINLKGEKVAILGTGGAAHAACIALTECNVSEIAFFTRNIPNSIDLMNYVRRQFPAITFNVYQIENIRHLGEYKMLVNTTPIGMLGKAGDMMPVEPKALETLNKDAVVYDVIYNPKKTVLIKEAEKLNLRTITGLDMLIYQAAAAQEIWFGSGVNNAKPDFKDMKIAALESL
;
A
#
# COMPACT_ATOMS: atom_id res chain seq x y z
N MET A 1 17.07 -8.61 11.31
CA MET A 1 16.28 -9.44 12.26
C MET A 1 17.04 -9.50 13.58
N ASN A 2 16.40 -9.24 14.72
CA ASN A 2 17.08 -9.38 16.03
C ASN A 2 17.45 -10.88 16.23
N PRO A 3 18.74 -11.22 16.41
CA PRO A 3 19.20 -12.61 16.55
C PRO A 3 18.49 -13.37 17.68
N GLU A 4 18.16 -12.69 18.77
CA GLU A 4 17.51 -13.30 19.95
C GLU A 4 16.06 -13.73 19.66
N LEU A 5 15.35 -12.96 18.83
CA LEU A 5 13.97 -13.29 18.44
C LEU A 5 13.92 -14.46 17.44
N TYR A 6 14.94 -14.57 16.58
CA TYR A 6 15.04 -15.66 15.62
C TYR A 6 15.30 -17.00 16.30
N GLU A 7 16.22 -17.05 17.27
CA GLU A 7 16.49 -18.26 18.04
C GLU A 7 15.28 -18.71 18.86
N ARG A 8 14.51 -17.77 19.44
CA ARG A 8 13.25 -18.11 20.15
C ARG A 8 12.17 -18.66 19.22
N TYR A 9 12.08 -18.15 17.99
CA TYR A 9 11.17 -18.69 16.97
C TYR A 9 11.56 -20.12 16.59
N LEU A 10 12.85 -20.37 16.33
CA LEU A 10 13.34 -21.70 15.98
C LEU A 10 13.12 -22.70 17.11
N ALA A 11 13.36 -22.31 18.37
CA ALA A 11 13.10 -23.15 19.54
C ALA A 11 11.62 -23.56 19.67
N LYS A 12 10.68 -22.62 19.43
CA LYS A 12 9.24 -22.93 19.46
C LYS A 12 8.81 -23.81 18.29
N LYS A 13 9.33 -23.55 17.09
CA LYS A 13 9.02 -24.33 15.88
C LYS A 13 9.55 -25.75 15.99
N ALA A 14 10.78 -25.93 16.48
CA ALA A 14 11.39 -27.23 16.76
C ALA A 14 10.55 -28.03 17.77
N LYS A 15 10.12 -27.39 18.88
CA LYS A 15 9.22 -28.00 19.86
C LYS A 15 7.88 -28.45 19.28
N LYS A 16 7.29 -27.67 18.36
CA LYS A 16 6.02 -28.01 17.68
C LYS A 16 6.17 -29.18 16.70
N LEU A 17 7.34 -29.32 16.09
CA LEU A 17 7.66 -30.36 15.12
C LEU A 17 8.26 -31.62 15.77
N GLY A 18 8.54 -31.59 17.07
CA GLY A 18 9.14 -32.72 17.79
C GLY A 18 10.59 -33.00 17.40
N ILE A 19 11.30 -32.01 16.84
CA ILE A 19 12.70 -32.11 16.38
C ILE A 19 13.59 -31.10 17.11
N SER A 20 14.90 -31.25 17.00
CA SER A 20 15.86 -30.29 17.57
C SER A 20 15.96 -29.00 16.73
N VAL A 21 16.48 -27.92 17.34
CA VAL A 21 16.73 -26.67 16.61
C VAL A 21 17.82 -26.85 15.55
N GLU A 22 18.82 -27.70 15.79
CA GLU A 22 19.84 -28.02 14.77
C GLU A 22 19.25 -28.81 13.60
N GLU A 23 18.37 -29.77 13.85
CA GLU A 23 17.67 -30.55 12.82
C GLU A 23 16.78 -29.65 11.96
N LEU A 24 16.07 -28.71 12.58
CA LEU A 24 15.26 -27.70 11.87
C LEU A 24 16.12 -26.78 11.00
N LYS A 25 17.34 -26.44 11.43
CA LYS A 25 18.30 -25.63 10.65
C LYS A 25 18.87 -26.44 9.49
N ALA A 26 19.14 -27.73 9.68
CA ALA A 26 19.65 -28.64 8.65
C ALA A 26 18.63 -28.94 7.54
N GLN A 27 17.32 -29.02 7.87
CA GLN A 27 16.25 -29.20 6.88
C GLN A 27 16.09 -27.99 5.93
N GLY A 28 16.62 -26.81 6.30
CA GLY A 28 16.68 -25.63 5.43
C GLY A 28 17.85 -25.63 4.44
N ALA A 29 18.73 -26.63 4.49
CA ALA A 29 19.84 -26.80 3.57
C ALA A 29 19.67 -28.10 2.79
N SER A 30 19.23 -28.01 1.54
CA SER A 30 19.38 -29.11 0.59
C SER A 30 19.75 -28.61 -0.80
N PRO A 31 20.47 -29.45 -1.56
CA PRO A 31 21.45 -29.03 -2.55
C PRO A 31 20.83 -28.78 -3.92
N ILE A 32 21.45 -27.86 -4.64
CA ILE A 32 21.21 -27.55 -6.04
C ILE A 32 21.41 -28.84 -6.87
N ALA A 33 20.38 -29.25 -7.61
CA ALA A 33 20.47 -30.31 -8.60
C ALA A 33 20.24 -29.73 -10.01
N SER A 34 21.10 -30.21 -10.90
CA SER A 34 21.46 -29.79 -12.26
C SER A 34 20.36 -29.73 -13.32
N GLU A 35 20.65 -28.86 -14.29
CA GLU A 35 20.05 -28.62 -15.61
C GLU A 35 19.63 -29.87 -16.40
N ARG A 36 18.55 -29.72 -17.17
CA ARG A 36 18.37 -30.34 -18.50
C ARG A 36 17.81 -29.30 -19.47
N GLU A 37 18.54 -29.10 -20.55
CA GLU A 37 18.18 -28.27 -21.70
C GLU A 37 17.01 -28.90 -22.48
N GLU A 38 15.99 -28.11 -22.79
CA GLU A 38 15.07 -28.38 -23.90
C GLU A 38 14.95 -27.10 -24.74
N GLU A 39 15.38 -27.19 -25.99
CA GLU A 39 15.27 -26.17 -27.02
C GLU A 39 13.80 -25.75 -27.23
N LYS A 40 13.51 -24.46 -27.07
CA LYS A 40 12.26 -23.84 -27.56
C LYS A 40 12.59 -22.76 -28.57
N LYS A 41 12.19 -23.01 -29.82
CA LYS A 41 12.21 -22.08 -30.95
C LYS A 41 11.41 -20.80 -30.63
N GLU A 42 12.00 -19.65 -30.97
CA GLU A 42 11.34 -18.34 -30.89
C GLU A 42 10.23 -18.20 -31.95
N PRO A 43 9.09 -17.58 -31.61
CA PRO A 43 8.11 -17.16 -32.61
C PRO A 43 8.56 -15.84 -33.27
N GLN A 44 8.72 -15.86 -34.59
CA GLN A 44 8.87 -14.65 -35.41
C GLN A 44 7.55 -13.86 -35.43
N TYR A 45 7.57 -12.64 -34.92
CA TYR A 45 6.50 -11.65 -35.15
C TYR A 45 6.87 -10.77 -36.33
N VAL A 46 6.05 -10.77 -37.37
CA VAL A 46 6.12 -9.84 -38.50
C VAL A 46 5.49 -8.51 -38.05
N GLN A 47 6.29 -7.44 -38.02
CA GLN A 47 5.79 -6.07 -37.90
C GLN A 47 5.30 -5.59 -39.27
N GLN A 48 3.99 -5.39 -39.44
CA GLN A 48 3.46 -4.57 -40.52
C GLN A 48 3.16 -3.17 -39.97
N THR A 49 3.80 -2.16 -40.56
CA THR A 49 3.62 -0.75 -40.21
C THR A 49 2.39 -0.15 -40.86
N ILE A 50 1.70 0.76 -40.16
CA ILE A 50 0.53 1.54 -40.59
C ILE A 50 0.79 2.39 -41.87
N GLN A 51 2.03 2.44 -42.36
CA GLN A 51 2.41 3.07 -43.62
C GLN A 51 1.95 2.31 -44.88
N GLU A 52 1.52 1.04 -44.78
CA GLU A 52 1.13 0.20 -45.94
C GLU A 52 -0.38 0.24 -46.27
N HIS A 53 -1.17 1.12 -45.63
CA HIS A 53 -2.59 1.32 -45.93
C HIS A 53 -2.95 2.72 -46.45
N LEU A 54 -1.96 3.55 -46.81
CA LEU A 54 -2.17 4.93 -47.27
C LEU A 54 -1.76 5.20 -48.73
N SER A 55 -1.54 4.17 -49.55
CA SER A 55 -1.06 4.31 -50.93
C SER A 55 -2.05 3.84 -52.02
N ALA A 56 -3.35 3.82 -51.76
CA ALA A 56 -4.33 3.43 -52.79
C ALA A 56 -5.67 4.15 -52.70
N VAL A 57 -5.71 5.49 -52.83
CA VAL A 57 -6.90 6.23 -53.34
C VAL A 57 -6.42 7.57 -53.95
N GLU A 58 -6.62 7.75 -55.26
CA GLU A 58 -6.46 9.03 -55.98
C GLU A 58 -7.71 9.93 -55.83
N PRO A 59 -7.62 11.26 -56.04
CA PRO A 59 -8.64 12.21 -55.61
C PRO A 59 -9.65 12.58 -56.72
N GLU A 60 -10.95 12.53 -56.42
CA GLU A 60 -11.99 13.17 -57.25
C GLU A 60 -12.76 14.27 -56.49
N GLN A 61 -12.58 15.48 -57.01
CA GLN A 61 -13.46 16.65 -57.16
C GLN A 61 -14.58 16.98 -56.15
N ASN A 62 -14.48 18.21 -55.65
CA ASN A 62 -15.50 19.03 -54.97
C ASN A 62 -16.88 19.02 -55.65
N GLN A 63 -17.93 18.75 -54.87
CA GLN A 63 -19.22 19.45 -54.99
C GLN A 63 -19.79 19.75 -53.59
N ALA A 64 -20.24 20.99 -53.42
CA ALA A 64 -20.82 21.51 -52.18
C ALA A 64 -22.29 21.11 -52.04
N TYR A 65 -22.71 20.76 -50.82
CA TYR A 65 -24.11 20.90 -50.40
C TYR A 65 -24.21 21.51 -49.00
N SER A 66 -24.99 22.58 -48.96
CA SER A 66 -25.35 23.42 -47.83
C SER A 66 -26.44 22.76 -46.99
N GLY A 67 -26.30 22.76 -45.66
CA GLY A 67 -27.40 22.45 -44.75
C GLY A 67 -27.01 22.35 -43.28
N MET A 68 -27.47 23.34 -42.51
CA MET A 68 -27.59 23.41 -41.04
C MET A 68 -26.44 24.03 -40.23
N GLN A 69 -26.88 24.90 -39.31
CA GLN A 69 -26.14 25.88 -38.51
C GLN A 69 -25.22 25.24 -37.46
N PRO A 70 -24.16 25.95 -36.99
CA PRO A 70 -23.30 25.47 -35.93
C PRO A 70 -24.00 25.58 -34.56
N GLU A 71 -24.44 24.46 -34.00
CA GLU A 71 -24.66 24.39 -32.55
C GLU A 71 -23.30 24.27 -31.85
N THR A 72 -22.94 25.31 -31.10
CA THR A 72 -21.81 25.29 -30.19
C THR A 72 -22.08 24.32 -29.04
N VAL A 73 -21.53 23.11 -29.12
CA VAL A 73 -21.44 22.23 -27.95
C VAL A 73 -20.26 22.72 -27.09
N LYS A 74 -20.58 23.38 -25.97
CA LYS A 74 -19.61 23.63 -24.89
C LYS A 74 -19.19 22.27 -24.31
N THR A 75 -17.98 21.83 -24.58
CA THR A 75 -17.33 20.73 -23.85
C THR A 75 -16.70 21.28 -22.57
N GLU A 76 -17.53 21.52 -21.55
CA GLU A 76 -17.04 21.67 -20.18
C GLU A 76 -16.76 20.27 -19.61
N VAL A 77 -15.48 19.93 -19.47
CA VAL A 77 -15.03 18.77 -18.71
C VAL A 77 -15.14 19.13 -17.22
N PRO A 78 -15.89 18.40 -16.37
CA PRO A 78 -15.99 18.76 -14.96
C PRO A 78 -14.65 18.53 -14.24
N SER A 79 -13.96 19.60 -13.86
CA SER A 79 -12.88 19.54 -12.87
C SER A 79 -13.52 19.44 -11.48
N TYR A 80 -13.49 18.27 -10.86
CA TYR A 80 -13.90 18.13 -9.47
C TYR A 80 -12.86 18.77 -8.54
N VAL A 81 -13.12 20.01 -8.13
CA VAL A 81 -12.41 20.72 -7.06
C VAL A 81 -13.21 20.51 -5.77
N PHE A 82 -12.63 19.79 -4.80
CA PHE A 82 -13.21 19.69 -3.47
C PHE A 82 -13.21 21.07 -2.81
N GLY A 83 -14.39 21.52 -2.36
CA GLY A 83 -14.55 22.78 -1.61
C GLY A 83 -13.91 22.69 -0.21
N PRO A 84 -13.63 23.84 0.44
CA PRO A 84 -12.91 23.85 1.72
C PRO A 84 -13.74 23.23 2.85
N SER A 85 -13.18 22.21 3.50
CA SER A 85 -13.70 21.60 4.73
C SER A 85 -13.54 22.55 5.92
N ARG A 86 -14.61 22.78 6.68
CA ARG A 86 -14.56 23.39 8.02
C ARG A 86 -15.01 22.34 9.05
N MET A 87 -14.08 21.86 9.87
CA MET A 87 -14.44 21.23 11.16
C MET A 87 -14.53 22.34 12.22
N PRO A 88 -15.57 22.38 13.07
CA PRO A 88 -15.51 23.17 14.29
C PRO A 88 -14.54 22.53 15.29
N GLU A 89 -13.64 23.32 15.86
CA GLU A 89 -12.80 22.90 17.00
C GLU A 89 -13.66 22.70 18.26
N THR A 90 -13.49 21.57 18.93
CA THR A 90 -14.14 21.26 20.20
C THR A 90 -13.41 21.97 21.36
N PRO A 91 -14.11 22.57 22.35
CA PRO A 91 -13.44 23.30 23.44
C PRO A 91 -12.67 22.36 24.36
N SER A 92 -11.47 22.79 24.75
CA SER A 92 -10.64 22.12 25.75
C SER A 92 -11.26 22.21 27.15
N GLN A 93 -11.63 21.07 27.72
CA GLN A 93 -11.95 20.97 29.15
C GLN A 93 -10.74 20.42 29.92
N GLN A 94 -10.41 21.11 31.01
CA GLN A 94 -9.28 20.85 31.89
C GLN A 94 -9.38 19.46 32.54
N SER A 95 -8.27 18.72 32.49
CA SER A 95 -8.10 17.41 33.10
C SER A 95 -7.89 17.51 34.60
N GLN A 96 -8.80 16.97 35.41
CA GLN A 96 -8.51 16.53 36.77
C GLN A 96 -7.96 15.09 36.72
N SER A 97 -6.85 14.89 37.43
CA SER A 97 -6.12 13.63 37.52
C SER A 97 -6.88 12.58 38.33
N LEU A 98 -7.26 11.47 37.68
CA LEU A 98 -7.66 10.24 38.35
C LEU A 98 -6.55 9.20 38.17
N GLN A 99 -5.62 9.15 39.14
CA GLN A 99 -4.71 8.03 39.32
C GLN A 99 -5.47 6.88 39.97
N ASN A 100 -5.91 5.93 39.16
CA ASN A 100 -6.10 4.51 39.46
C ASN A 100 -7.09 3.91 38.44
N MET A 101 -6.59 3.45 37.30
CA MET A 101 -7.34 2.51 36.46
C MET A 101 -6.64 1.16 36.51
N GLN A 102 -7.22 0.25 37.29
CA GLN A 102 -7.02 -1.18 37.10
C GLN A 102 -7.45 -1.54 35.67
N ASN A 103 -6.70 -2.39 34.98
CA ASN A 103 -7.04 -2.89 33.65
C ASN A 103 -8.41 -3.57 33.68
N VAL A 104 -9.46 -2.85 33.28
CA VAL A 104 -10.79 -3.42 33.09
C VAL A 104 -10.76 -4.21 31.78
N GLU A 105 -10.79 -5.54 31.89
CA GLU A 105 -10.93 -6.45 30.76
C GLU A 105 -12.35 -6.35 30.20
N ILE A 106 -12.52 -5.72 29.04
CA ILE A 106 -13.82 -5.60 28.38
C ILE A 106 -14.02 -6.84 27.51
N LYS A 107 -15.06 -7.62 27.80
CA LYS A 107 -15.62 -8.60 26.87
C LYS A 107 -16.75 -7.94 26.09
N ASP A 108 -16.50 -7.48 24.86
CA ASP A 108 -17.59 -7.10 23.96
C ASP A 108 -18.35 -8.38 23.58
N THR A 109 -19.59 -8.51 24.02
CA THR A 109 -20.44 -9.68 23.77
C THR A 109 -21.23 -9.58 22.47
N ARG A 110 -21.13 -8.45 21.75
CA ARG A 110 -21.80 -8.25 20.45
C ARG A 110 -20.90 -8.76 19.33
N GLU A 111 -21.52 -9.40 18.33
CA GLU A 111 -20.79 -9.87 17.15
C GLU A 111 -20.44 -8.67 16.26
N ASN A 112 -19.18 -8.20 16.32
CA ASN A 112 -18.68 -7.15 15.42
C ASN A 112 -18.21 -7.76 14.10
N LYS A 113 -18.80 -7.39 12.97
CA LYS A 113 -18.45 -7.92 11.65
C LYS A 113 -17.60 -6.95 10.84
N PHE A 114 -16.48 -7.45 10.30
CA PHE A 114 -15.58 -6.73 9.41
C PHE A 114 -15.26 -7.55 8.17
N ALA A 115 -14.77 -6.90 7.11
CA ALA A 115 -14.41 -7.57 5.87
C ALA A 115 -13.26 -6.90 5.13
N LEU A 116 -12.65 -7.65 4.20
CA LEU A 116 -11.84 -7.13 3.10
C LEU A 116 -12.62 -7.27 1.78
N ILE A 117 -12.73 -6.17 1.02
CA ILE A 117 -13.24 -6.19 -0.35
C ILE A 117 -12.13 -5.82 -1.36
N GLY A 118 -12.19 -6.41 -2.55
CA GLY A 118 -11.23 -6.22 -3.64
C GLY A 118 -11.29 -7.40 -4.61
N TYR A 119 -10.45 -7.37 -5.64
CA TYR A 119 -10.38 -8.46 -6.61
C TYR A 119 -9.05 -8.49 -7.41
N PRO A 120 -8.43 -9.66 -7.61
CA PRO A 120 -8.62 -10.88 -6.83
C PRO A 120 -8.07 -10.71 -5.40
N LEU A 121 -8.61 -11.43 -4.41
CA LEU A 121 -8.15 -11.32 -3.02
C LEU A 121 -7.18 -12.42 -2.59
N GLY A 122 -7.13 -13.56 -3.31
CA GLY A 122 -6.19 -14.65 -3.07
C GLY A 122 -6.02 -15.03 -1.58
N HIS A 123 -4.82 -15.49 -1.21
CA HIS A 123 -4.46 -15.74 0.19
C HIS A 123 -4.00 -14.44 0.88
N SER A 124 -4.94 -13.52 1.14
CA SER A 124 -4.66 -12.31 1.93
C SER A 124 -4.36 -12.65 3.39
N LEU A 125 -3.33 -12.02 3.97
CA LEU A 125 -3.01 -12.14 5.40
C LEU A 125 -3.94 -11.29 6.29
N SER A 126 -4.79 -10.45 5.71
CA SER A 126 -5.62 -9.51 6.45
C SER A 126 -6.51 -10.19 7.51
N PRO A 127 -7.20 -11.32 7.24
CA PRO A 127 -8.00 -11.98 8.27
C PRO A 127 -7.19 -12.43 9.48
N ILE A 128 -5.98 -12.95 9.25
CA ILE A 128 -5.09 -13.45 10.30
C ILE A 128 -4.59 -12.29 11.16
N ILE A 129 -4.17 -11.21 10.51
CA ILE A 129 -3.69 -9.98 11.18
C ILE A 129 -4.81 -9.36 12.00
N HIS A 130 -6.01 -9.19 11.42
CA HIS A 130 -7.12 -8.58 12.12
C HIS A 130 -7.62 -9.45 13.28
N GLN A 131 -7.72 -10.77 13.11
CA GLN A 131 -8.13 -11.67 14.19
C GLN A 131 -7.16 -11.60 15.38
N ALA A 132 -5.85 -11.55 15.12
CA ALA A 132 -4.86 -11.36 16.17
C ALA A 132 -5.03 -10.01 16.88
N GLY A 133 -5.27 -8.93 16.12
CA GLY A 133 -5.53 -7.60 16.67
C GLY A 133 -6.79 -7.56 17.54
N PHE A 134 -7.91 -8.13 17.09
CA PHE A 134 -9.15 -8.20 17.87
C PHE A 134 -8.97 -9.00 19.17
N LYS A 135 -8.26 -10.14 19.09
CA LYS A 135 -7.93 -10.96 20.27
C LYS A 135 -7.09 -10.19 21.28
N SER A 136 -6.09 -9.42 20.83
CA SER A 136 -5.25 -8.60 21.71
C SER A 136 -6.04 -7.50 22.46
N LEU A 137 -7.16 -7.06 21.88
CA LEU A 137 -8.05 -6.05 22.47
C LEU A 137 -9.18 -6.65 23.32
N GLY A 138 -9.32 -7.98 23.39
CA GLY A 138 -10.48 -8.62 24.03
C GLY A 138 -11.80 -8.43 23.28
N ILE A 139 -11.74 -8.02 22.01
CA ILE A 139 -12.92 -7.73 21.19
C ILE A 139 -13.38 -9.00 20.49
N ASN A 140 -14.66 -9.34 20.64
CA ASN A 140 -15.30 -10.38 19.85
C ASN A 140 -15.69 -9.83 18.47
N ALA A 141 -14.96 -10.25 17.44
CA ALA A 141 -15.19 -9.80 16.07
C ALA A 141 -14.83 -10.89 15.04
N THR A 142 -15.50 -10.84 13.88
CA THR A 142 -15.17 -11.65 12.70
C THR A 142 -14.57 -10.78 11.60
N TYR A 143 -13.72 -11.39 10.77
CA TYR A 143 -13.12 -10.73 9.61
C TYR A 143 -13.21 -11.63 8.38
N GLU A 144 -13.97 -11.20 7.38
CA GLU A 144 -14.26 -12.00 6.18
C GLU A 144 -13.55 -11.50 4.93
N ILE A 145 -13.20 -12.41 4.01
CA ILE A 145 -12.75 -12.05 2.66
C ILE A 145 -13.96 -12.07 1.73
N LEU A 146 -14.28 -10.93 1.14
CA LEU A 146 -15.41 -10.78 0.23
C LEU A 146 -14.89 -10.34 -1.14
N GLU A 147 -14.55 -11.31 -2.00
CA GLU A 147 -14.17 -11.00 -3.38
C GLU A 147 -15.26 -10.17 -4.06
N THR A 148 -14.83 -9.05 -4.63
CA THR A 148 -15.71 -8.01 -5.14
C THR A 148 -15.09 -7.44 -6.42
N PRO A 149 -15.43 -8.01 -7.59
CA PRO A 149 -15.14 -7.40 -8.87
C PRO A 149 -15.72 -5.97 -8.98
N PRO A 150 -15.10 -5.05 -9.76
CA PRO A 150 -15.52 -3.64 -9.85
C PRO A 150 -16.99 -3.41 -10.20
N ASP A 151 -17.53 -4.23 -11.10
CA ASP A 151 -18.92 -4.20 -11.57
C ASP A 151 -19.94 -4.56 -10.47
N THR A 152 -19.52 -5.32 -9.45
CA THR A 152 -20.37 -5.71 -8.31
C THR A 152 -20.24 -4.79 -7.09
N LEU A 153 -19.44 -3.72 -7.17
CA LEU A 153 -19.13 -2.85 -6.04
C LEU A 153 -20.39 -2.24 -5.40
N VAL A 154 -21.34 -1.78 -6.21
CA VAL A 154 -22.60 -1.17 -5.74
C VAL A 154 -23.36 -2.15 -4.84
N ASP A 155 -23.50 -3.39 -5.28
CA ASP A 155 -24.25 -4.41 -4.55
C ASP A 155 -23.49 -4.88 -3.30
N ARG A 156 -22.16 -4.96 -3.37
CA ARG A 156 -21.33 -5.24 -2.20
C ARG A 156 -21.50 -4.18 -1.11
N VAL A 157 -21.50 -2.90 -1.48
CA VAL A 157 -21.69 -1.81 -0.51
C VAL A 157 -23.08 -1.89 0.13
N LYS A 158 -24.14 -2.14 -0.65
CA LYS A 158 -25.50 -2.35 -0.11
C LYS A 158 -25.55 -3.53 0.84
N TYR A 159 -24.93 -4.66 0.47
CA TYR A 159 -24.85 -5.86 1.30
C TYR A 159 -24.19 -5.54 2.65
N LEU A 160 -23.00 -4.91 2.65
CA LEU A 160 -22.27 -4.58 3.87
C LEU A 160 -23.09 -3.69 4.82
N LYS A 161 -23.80 -2.68 4.29
CA LYS A 161 -24.67 -1.80 5.08
C LYS A 161 -25.82 -2.56 5.74
N ASN A 162 -26.40 -3.54 5.05
CA ASN A 162 -27.58 -4.28 5.50
C ASN A 162 -27.26 -5.49 6.40
N GLN A 163 -26.03 -6.02 6.35
CA GLN A 163 -25.62 -7.23 7.07
C GLN A 163 -24.84 -6.94 8.37
N ASN A 164 -25.09 -5.79 8.99
CA ASN A 164 -24.53 -5.40 10.30
C ASN A 164 -23.00 -5.34 10.38
N TYR A 165 -22.30 -5.16 9.25
CA TYR A 165 -20.87 -4.82 9.29
C TYR A 165 -20.65 -3.47 9.96
N LYS A 166 -19.52 -3.37 10.69
CA LYS A 166 -19.08 -2.14 11.36
C LYS A 166 -18.01 -1.39 10.57
N GLY A 167 -17.34 -2.09 9.67
CA GLY A 167 -16.32 -1.51 8.81
C GLY A 167 -15.75 -2.57 7.88
N PHE A 168 -14.95 -2.12 6.92
CA PHE A 168 -14.26 -3.01 6.00
C PHE A 168 -13.02 -2.34 5.42
N ASN A 169 -12.01 -3.14 5.10
CA ASN A 169 -10.90 -2.68 4.28
C ASN A 169 -11.21 -2.86 2.79
N VAL A 170 -10.56 -2.03 1.99
CA VAL A 170 -10.70 -1.97 0.55
C VAL A 170 -9.30 -2.10 -0.06
N THR A 171 -9.14 -3.04 -0.98
CA THR A 171 -7.89 -3.20 -1.73
C THR A 171 -8.13 -3.07 -3.23
N ILE A 172 -7.08 -3.31 -4.02
CA ILE A 172 -7.10 -3.25 -5.47
C ILE A 172 -8.27 -4.08 -6.02
N PRO A 173 -8.97 -3.60 -7.06
CA PRO A 173 -8.85 -2.29 -7.73
C PRO A 173 -9.80 -1.22 -7.15
N LEU A 174 -10.42 -1.47 -5.99
CA LEU A 174 -11.59 -0.73 -5.50
C LEU A 174 -11.27 0.54 -4.71
N LYS A 175 -10.00 0.80 -4.38
CA LYS A 175 -9.60 1.92 -3.51
C LYS A 175 -10.01 3.30 -4.02
N LEU A 176 -10.06 3.48 -5.35
CA LEU A 176 -10.56 4.71 -5.95
C LEU A 176 -12.10 4.66 -6.14
N PRO A 177 -12.70 3.62 -6.76
CA PRO A 177 -14.15 3.54 -6.95
C PRO A 177 -14.99 3.63 -5.66
N ILE A 178 -14.51 3.12 -4.53
CA ILE A 178 -15.25 3.17 -3.27
C ILE A 178 -15.52 4.61 -2.79
N SER A 179 -14.71 5.58 -3.24
CA SER A 179 -14.89 7.00 -2.89
C SER A 179 -16.24 7.57 -3.34
N LEU A 180 -16.90 6.96 -4.34
CA LEU A 180 -18.24 7.36 -4.79
C LEU A 180 -19.36 6.97 -3.81
N PHE A 181 -19.06 6.10 -2.84
CA PHE A 181 -20.05 5.56 -1.90
C PHE A 181 -19.88 6.09 -0.49
N VAL A 182 -18.74 6.72 -0.18
CA VAL A 182 -18.48 7.30 1.14
C VAL A 182 -19.09 8.68 1.26
N ASN A 183 -19.64 8.98 2.42
CA ASN A 183 -20.25 10.27 2.74
C ASN A 183 -19.21 11.32 3.11
N GLU A 184 -18.13 10.89 3.76
CA GLU A 184 -17.03 11.72 4.23
C GLU A 184 -15.71 10.98 4.06
N VAL A 185 -14.62 11.72 3.84
CA VAL A 185 -13.26 11.19 3.78
C VAL A 185 -12.34 11.92 4.75
N ASP A 186 -11.39 11.20 5.34
CA ASP A 186 -10.36 11.80 6.17
C ASP A 186 -9.29 12.52 5.32
N LYS A 187 -8.44 13.31 6.01
CA LYS A 187 -7.35 14.06 5.38
C LYS A 187 -6.44 13.14 4.55
N TYR A 188 -6.12 11.94 5.03
CA TYR A 188 -5.24 11.04 4.29
C TYR A 188 -5.91 10.43 3.06
N ALA A 189 -7.19 10.07 3.14
CA ALA A 189 -7.95 9.58 2.00
C ALA A 189 -8.09 10.64 0.90
N ASP A 190 -8.33 11.89 1.29
CA ASP A 190 -8.37 13.01 0.35
C ASP A 190 -7.00 13.25 -0.31
N LEU A 191 -5.94 13.32 0.50
CA LEU A 191 -4.57 13.54 0.00
C LEU A 191 -4.06 12.38 -0.87
N ALA A 192 -4.32 11.14 -0.48
CA ALA A 192 -3.90 9.97 -1.25
C ALA A 192 -4.80 9.72 -2.47
N ARG A 193 -5.96 10.38 -2.54
CA ARG A 193 -7.02 10.17 -3.54
C ARG A 193 -7.47 8.71 -3.62
N ALA A 194 -7.53 8.05 -2.46
CA ALA A 194 -7.83 6.63 -2.34
C ALA A 194 -8.30 6.31 -0.92
N VAL A 195 -9.30 5.43 -0.82
CA VAL A 195 -9.84 4.92 0.45
C VAL A 195 -9.50 3.44 0.56
N ASN A 196 -8.78 3.04 1.61
CA ASN A 196 -8.46 1.63 1.88
C ASN A 196 -9.20 1.09 3.13
N THR A 197 -9.88 1.96 3.88
CA THR A 197 -10.57 1.63 5.13
C THR A 197 -11.88 2.39 5.19
N VAL A 198 -12.98 1.70 5.48
CA VAL A 198 -14.31 2.30 5.63
C VAL A 198 -14.85 1.94 7.00
N LYS A 199 -15.43 2.93 7.69
CA LYS A 199 -16.23 2.75 8.89
C LYS A 199 -17.70 2.95 8.55
N ILE A 200 -18.55 2.04 9.02
CA ILE A 200 -20.00 2.12 8.89
C ILE A 200 -20.54 2.68 10.20
N GLU A 201 -21.09 3.89 10.15
CA GLU A 201 -21.66 4.55 11.32
C GLU A 201 -23.03 3.95 11.69
N ALA A 202 -23.52 4.28 12.89
CA ALA A 202 -24.78 3.77 13.40
C ALA A 202 -25.99 4.12 12.50
N ASP A 203 -25.94 5.28 11.84
CA ASP A 203 -26.93 5.76 10.87
C ASP A 203 -26.73 5.20 9.45
N LYS A 204 -25.80 4.24 9.29
CA LYS A 204 -25.41 3.61 8.02
C LYS A 204 -24.71 4.54 7.03
N THR A 205 -24.27 5.73 7.45
CA THR A 205 -23.32 6.52 6.67
C THR A 205 -21.95 5.85 6.64
N LEU A 206 -21.19 6.11 5.57
CA LEU A 206 -19.89 5.52 5.31
C LEU A 206 -18.82 6.61 5.43
N LYS A 207 -17.85 6.42 6.34
CA LYS A 207 -16.67 7.28 6.44
C LYS A 207 -15.46 6.56 5.87
N GLY A 208 -14.80 7.19 4.90
CA GLY A 208 -13.62 6.66 4.22
C GLY A 208 -12.32 7.19 4.82
N TYR A 209 -11.33 6.30 4.92
CA TYR A 209 -10.01 6.58 5.47
C TYR A 209 -8.91 5.96 4.61
N ASN A 210 -7.69 6.50 4.72
CA ASN A 210 -6.48 5.88 4.17
C ASN A 210 -5.46 5.54 5.26
N THR A 211 -5.47 4.29 5.68
CA THR A 211 -4.53 3.74 6.66
C THR A 211 -3.22 3.27 6.05
N ASP A 212 -3.07 3.21 4.72
CA ASP A 212 -1.78 2.88 4.09
C ASP A 212 -0.75 3.98 4.38
N VAL A 213 -1.18 5.26 4.37
CA VAL A 213 -0.33 6.40 4.75
C VAL A 213 0.17 6.22 6.20
N ILE A 214 -0.75 5.92 7.12
CA ILE A 214 -0.44 5.68 8.53
C ILE A 214 0.48 4.47 8.69
N GLY A 215 0.19 3.38 7.99
CA GLY A 215 0.96 2.15 8.01
C GLY A 215 2.39 2.34 7.53
N PHE A 216 2.55 3.04 6.40
CA PHE A 216 3.85 3.39 5.85
C PHE A 216 4.66 4.24 6.84
N ARG A 217 4.04 5.30 7.38
CA ARG A 217 4.71 6.21 8.32
C ARG A 217 5.14 5.51 9.60
N ARG A 218 4.26 4.68 10.19
CA ARG A 218 4.53 3.94 11.44
C ARG A 218 5.56 2.83 11.26
N ALA A 219 5.70 2.28 10.06
CA ALA A 219 6.70 1.28 9.73
C ALA A 219 8.13 1.85 9.68
N ILE A 220 8.30 3.16 9.54
CA ILE A 220 9.61 3.82 9.61
C ILE A 220 10.06 3.89 11.08
N PRO A 221 11.19 3.25 11.45
CA PRO A 221 11.75 3.34 12.79
C PRO A 221 12.01 4.79 13.22
N LYS A 222 11.76 5.10 14.49
CA LYS A 222 11.85 6.46 15.05
C LYS A 222 13.26 7.07 15.01
N ASP A 223 14.29 6.25 14.94
CA ASP A 223 15.68 6.68 14.85
C ASP A 223 16.10 7.07 13.42
N ILE A 224 15.23 6.85 12.42
CA ILE A 224 15.44 7.32 11.05
C ILE A 224 14.86 8.73 10.91
N ASN A 225 15.74 9.72 10.87
CA ASN A 225 15.37 11.10 10.58
C ASN A 225 15.44 11.36 9.06
N LEU A 226 14.33 11.84 8.50
CA LEU A 226 14.21 12.20 7.08
C LEU A 226 13.96 13.70 6.88
N LYS A 227 13.95 14.49 7.95
CA LYS A 227 13.70 15.93 7.87
C LYS A 227 14.80 16.62 7.08
N GLY A 228 14.42 17.32 6.01
CA GLY A 228 15.35 18.01 5.11
C GLY A 228 16.09 17.08 4.13
N GLU A 229 15.87 15.78 4.21
CA GLU A 229 16.54 14.79 3.37
C GLU A 229 15.83 14.61 2.03
N LYS A 230 16.55 14.07 1.04
CA LYS A 230 15.97 13.64 -0.23
C LYS A 230 15.58 12.17 -0.17
N VAL A 231 14.47 11.81 -0.80
CA VAL A 231 14.01 10.41 -0.87
C VAL A 231 13.60 10.04 -2.29
N ALA A 232 13.78 8.78 -2.65
CA ALA A 232 13.43 8.22 -3.94
C ALA A 232 12.28 7.20 -3.80
N ILE A 233 11.30 7.27 -4.70
CA ILE A 233 10.19 6.31 -4.81
C ILE A 233 10.23 5.65 -6.18
N LEU A 234 10.31 4.32 -6.21
CA LEU A 234 10.17 3.52 -7.43
C LEU A 234 8.69 3.20 -7.65
N GLY A 235 8.15 3.63 -8.77
CA GLY A 235 6.73 3.50 -9.13
C GLY A 235 5.89 4.75 -8.80
N THR A 236 4.75 4.87 -9.48
CA THR A 236 3.79 5.99 -9.34
C THR A 236 2.35 5.50 -9.16
N GLY A 237 2.17 4.27 -8.67
CA GLY A 237 0.86 3.67 -8.41
C GLY A 237 0.26 4.05 -7.05
N GLY A 238 -0.84 3.39 -6.65
CA GLY A 238 -1.54 3.71 -5.41
C GLY A 238 -0.70 3.59 -4.13
N ALA A 239 0.22 2.62 -4.06
CA ALA A 239 1.17 2.52 -2.94
C ALA A 239 2.18 3.69 -2.93
N ALA A 240 2.60 4.17 -4.10
CA ALA A 240 3.46 5.34 -4.25
C ALA A 240 2.77 6.60 -3.74
N HIS A 241 1.47 6.75 -3.97
CA HIS A 241 0.70 7.88 -3.44
C HIS A 241 0.70 7.87 -1.91
N ALA A 242 0.39 6.73 -1.28
CA ALA A 242 0.40 6.62 0.17
C ALA A 242 1.80 6.88 0.78
N ALA A 243 2.84 6.30 0.16
CA ALA A 243 4.24 6.54 0.55
C ALA A 243 4.61 8.02 0.42
N CYS A 244 4.23 8.67 -0.68
CA CYS A 244 4.47 10.09 -0.91
C CYS A 244 3.87 10.95 0.20
N ILE A 245 2.58 10.78 0.49
CA ILE A 245 1.90 11.54 1.55
C ILE A 245 2.59 11.29 2.90
N ALA A 246 2.89 10.04 3.24
CA ALA A 246 3.59 9.72 4.49
C ALA A 246 4.98 10.37 4.58
N LEU A 247 5.72 10.44 3.47
CA LEU A 247 7.03 11.08 3.39
C LEU A 247 6.94 12.61 3.48
N THR A 248 5.85 13.23 2.99
CA THR A 248 5.62 14.66 3.21
C THR A 248 5.51 15.00 4.70
N GLU A 249 4.89 14.13 5.51
CA GLU A 249 4.82 14.28 6.98
C GLU A 249 6.15 14.02 7.69
N CYS A 250 7.13 13.48 6.98
CA CYS A 250 8.51 13.39 7.46
C CYS A 250 9.29 14.71 7.28
N ASN A 251 8.70 15.72 6.60
CA ASN A 251 9.36 16.98 6.26
C ASN A 251 10.63 16.80 5.41
N VAL A 252 10.59 15.88 4.44
CA VAL A 252 11.65 15.73 3.42
C VAL A 252 11.78 16.99 2.57
N SER A 253 12.97 17.26 2.04
CA SER A 253 13.19 18.40 1.13
C SER A 253 12.84 18.06 -0.33
N GLU A 254 13.00 16.79 -0.71
CA GLU A 254 12.75 16.32 -2.08
C GLU A 254 12.19 14.90 -2.10
N ILE A 255 11.21 14.66 -2.98
CA ILE A 255 10.74 13.32 -3.37
C ILE A 255 10.92 13.12 -4.88
N ALA A 256 11.83 12.24 -5.25
CA ALA A 256 12.07 11.84 -6.64
C ALA A 256 11.30 10.55 -6.96
N PHE A 257 10.47 10.58 -8.00
CA PHE A 257 9.78 9.40 -8.52
C PHE A 257 10.53 8.82 -9.70
N PHE A 258 10.65 7.49 -9.72
CA PHE A 258 11.21 6.75 -10.84
C PHE A 258 10.14 5.83 -11.42
N THR A 259 9.78 6.04 -12.67
CA THR A 259 8.67 5.33 -13.35
C THR A 259 9.09 4.86 -14.73
N ARG A 260 8.45 3.81 -15.24
CA ARG A 260 8.61 3.35 -16.62
C ARG A 260 7.99 4.31 -17.64
N ASN A 261 6.93 5.01 -17.23
CA ASN A 261 6.16 5.89 -18.10
C ASN A 261 5.94 7.23 -17.39
N ILE A 262 6.75 8.23 -17.76
CA ILE A 262 6.66 9.59 -17.22
C ILE A 262 5.30 10.23 -17.51
N PRO A 263 4.73 10.18 -18.74
CA PRO A 263 3.40 10.72 -19.03
C PRO A 263 2.32 10.30 -18.03
N ASN A 264 2.30 9.03 -17.62
CA ASN A 264 1.31 8.51 -16.65
C ASN A 264 1.43 9.13 -15.24
N SER A 265 2.50 9.89 -14.97
CA SER A 265 2.80 10.44 -13.65
C SER A 265 2.62 11.96 -13.60
N ILE A 266 2.30 12.61 -14.72
CA ILE A 266 2.12 14.06 -14.81
C ILE A 266 1.04 14.56 -13.86
N ASP A 267 -0.12 13.89 -13.82
CA ASP A 267 -1.23 14.27 -12.96
C ASP A 267 -0.87 14.18 -11.48
N LEU A 268 -0.16 13.11 -11.09
CA LEU A 268 0.36 12.95 -9.73
C LEU A 268 1.34 14.08 -9.40
N MET A 269 2.28 14.39 -10.29
CA MET A 269 3.29 15.43 -10.07
C MET A 269 2.65 16.81 -9.91
N ASN A 270 1.72 17.16 -10.80
CA ASN A 270 1.00 18.43 -10.72
C ASN A 270 0.17 18.53 -9.43
N TYR A 271 -0.44 17.43 -9.02
CA TYR A 271 -1.19 17.37 -7.77
C TYR A 271 -0.29 17.58 -6.55
N VAL A 272 0.78 16.80 -6.38
CA VAL A 272 1.62 16.88 -5.17
C VAL A 272 2.39 18.20 -5.08
N ARG A 273 2.84 18.77 -6.20
CA ARG A 273 3.50 20.09 -6.22
C ARG A 273 2.57 21.21 -5.77
N ARG A 274 1.28 21.13 -6.12
CA ARG A 274 0.27 22.08 -5.67
C ARG A 274 -0.05 21.94 -4.18
N GLN A 275 -0.15 20.69 -3.69
CA GLN A 275 -0.49 20.43 -2.29
C GLN A 275 0.67 20.71 -1.33
N PHE A 276 1.91 20.50 -1.77
CA PHE A 276 3.11 20.58 -0.95
C PHE A 276 4.18 21.48 -1.59
N PRO A 277 3.94 22.80 -1.72
CA PRO A 277 4.84 23.71 -2.44
C PRO A 277 6.23 23.87 -1.79
N ALA A 278 6.38 23.48 -0.52
CA ALA A 278 7.66 23.51 0.19
C ALA A 278 8.57 22.29 -0.08
N ILE A 279 8.07 21.27 -0.77
CA ILE A 279 8.80 20.04 -1.08
C ILE A 279 9.07 20.01 -2.58
N THR A 280 10.30 19.68 -2.97
CA THR A 280 10.64 19.50 -4.38
C THR A 280 10.17 18.13 -4.85
N PHE A 281 9.46 18.09 -5.99
CA PHE A 281 9.03 16.83 -6.60
C PHE A 281 9.60 16.70 -7.99
N ASN A 282 10.32 15.62 -8.22
CA ASN A 282 10.91 15.29 -9.52
C ASN A 282 10.39 13.94 -10.00
N VAL A 283 10.33 13.75 -11.32
CA VAL A 283 9.99 12.46 -11.93
C VAL A 283 11.01 12.15 -13.00
N TYR A 284 11.52 10.93 -12.95
CA TYR A 284 12.54 10.43 -13.85
C TYR A 284 12.12 9.07 -14.41
N GLN A 285 12.71 8.73 -15.54
CA GLN A 285 12.54 7.42 -16.13
C GLN A 285 13.39 6.40 -15.36
N ILE A 286 12.78 5.27 -14.97
CA ILE A 286 13.42 4.27 -14.09
C ILE A 286 14.63 3.61 -14.76
N GLU A 287 14.60 3.43 -16.08
CA GLU A 287 15.72 2.86 -16.86
C GLU A 287 16.96 3.77 -16.86
N ASN A 288 16.81 5.04 -16.47
CA ASN A 288 17.88 6.04 -16.42
C ASN A 288 18.51 6.19 -15.03
N ILE A 289 18.12 5.38 -14.04
CA ILE A 289 18.78 5.38 -12.74
C ILE A 289 20.25 4.97 -12.92
N ARG A 290 21.18 5.88 -12.56
CA ARG A 290 22.63 5.61 -12.55
C ARG A 290 23.25 5.82 -11.18
N HIS A 291 22.68 6.73 -10.39
CA HIS A 291 23.20 7.12 -9.09
C HIS A 291 22.04 7.45 -8.14
N LEU A 292 22.15 7.00 -6.90
CA LEU A 292 21.17 7.16 -5.83
C LEU A 292 21.79 7.74 -4.54
N GLY A 293 23.09 8.05 -4.52
CA GLY A 293 23.81 8.51 -3.33
C GLY A 293 23.36 9.84 -2.74
N GLU A 294 22.45 10.59 -3.39
CA GLU A 294 21.82 11.77 -2.80
C GLU A 294 20.58 11.46 -1.96
N TYR A 295 20.02 10.24 -2.06
CA TYR A 295 18.78 9.86 -1.40
C TYR A 295 19.05 9.14 -0.08
N LYS A 296 18.47 9.66 1.02
CA LYS A 296 18.49 9.04 2.35
C LYS A 296 17.62 7.79 2.43
N MET A 297 16.60 7.69 1.59
CA MET A 297 15.71 6.55 1.52
C MET A 297 15.33 6.22 0.08
N LEU A 298 15.40 4.94 -0.28
CA LEU A 298 14.86 4.37 -1.51
C LEU A 298 13.65 3.51 -1.18
N VAL A 299 12.49 3.84 -1.75
CA VAL A 299 11.23 3.15 -1.50
C VAL A 299 10.78 2.40 -2.75
N ASN A 300 10.69 1.07 -2.70
CA ASN A 300 10.04 0.31 -3.76
C ASN A 300 8.53 0.25 -3.53
N THR A 301 7.77 0.76 -4.50
CA THR A 301 6.30 0.64 -4.55
C THR A 301 5.80 -0.05 -5.81
N THR A 302 6.72 -0.61 -6.60
CA THR A 302 6.41 -1.44 -7.77
C THR A 302 6.09 -2.87 -7.34
N PRO A 303 5.44 -3.68 -8.19
CA PRO A 303 5.26 -5.11 -7.91
C PRO A 303 6.52 -5.96 -8.19
N ILE A 304 7.64 -5.35 -8.59
CA ILE A 304 8.87 -6.07 -8.93
C ILE A 304 9.52 -6.58 -7.63
N GLY A 305 9.79 -7.88 -7.57
CA GLY A 305 10.24 -8.59 -6.37
C GLY A 305 9.11 -9.34 -5.65
N MET A 306 7.85 -9.15 -6.04
CA MET A 306 6.71 -9.85 -5.45
C MET A 306 6.66 -11.29 -5.92
N LEU A 307 6.33 -12.22 -5.01
CA LEU A 307 6.27 -13.65 -5.31
C LEU A 307 5.38 -13.92 -6.54
N GLY A 308 5.88 -14.74 -7.47
CA GLY A 308 5.24 -15.02 -8.75
C GLY A 308 6.14 -14.58 -9.91
N LYS A 309 5.54 -14.00 -10.97
CA LYS A 309 6.23 -13.73 -12.24
C LYS A 309 7.47 -12.83 -12.15
N ALA A 310 7.55 -11.95 -11.15
CA ALA A 310 8.65 -11.01 -10.97
C ALA A 310 9.40 -11.19 -9.64
N GLY A 311 9.29 -12.36 -9.01
CA GLY A 311 9.83 -12.61 -7.67
C GLY A 311 11.35 -12.55 -7.59
N ASP A 312 12.04 -12.94 -8.67
CA ASP A 312 13.49 -12.94 -8.77
C ASP A 312 14.05 -11.68 -9.46
N MET A 313 13.19 -10.69 -9.71
CA MET A 313 13.58 -9.42 -10.33
C MET A 313 13.85 -8.34 -9.27
N MET A 314 14.64 -7.34 -9.65
CA MET A 314 14.91 -6.14 -8.84
C MET A 314 14.45 -4.89 -9.62
N PRO A 315 13.83 -3.89 -8.96
CA PRO A 315 13.32 -2.70 -9.64
C PRO A 315 14.42 -1.70 -10.02
N VAL A 316 15.66 -1.93 -9.60
CA VAL A 316 16.83 -1.10 -9.91
C VAL A 316 18.00 -2.00 -10.26
N GLU A 317 18.99 -1.47 -10.98
CA GLU A 317 20.25 -2.17 -11.25
C GLU A 317 21.13 -2.27 -9.99
N PRO A 318 21.88 -3.37 -9.79
CA PRO A 318 22.77 -3.54 -8.63
C PRO A 318 23.77 -2.38 -8.47
N LYS A 319 24.37 -1.93 -9.59
CA LYS A 319 25.32 -0.80 -9.59
C LYS A 319 24.70 0.50 -9.09
N ALA A 320 23.43 0.75 -9.38
CA ALA A 320 22.76 1.94 -8.86
C ALA A 320 22.52 1.81 -7.35
N LEU A 321 22.12 0.63 -6.88
CA LEU A 321 21.92 0.36 -5.46
C LEU A 321 23.23 0.54 -4.65
N GLU A 322 24.37 0.13 -5.21
CA GLU A 322 25.70 0.30 -4.61
C GLU A 322 26.10 1.76 -4.37
N THR A 323 25.51 2.71 -5.10
CA THR A 323 25.79 4.15 -4.92
C THR A 323 25.08 4.77 -3.72
N LEU A 324 24.13 4.08 -3.08
CA LEU A 324 23.49 4.58 -1.86
C LEU A 324 24.52 4.76 -0.74
N ASN A 325 24.39 5.85 0.02
CA ASN A 325 25.21 6.07 1.20
C ASN A 325 24.97 4.96 2.24
N LYS A 326 25.99 4.65 3.05
CA LYS A 326 25.92 3.55 4.03
C LYS A 326 24.86 3.74 5.12
N ASP A 327 24.45 4.97 5.35
CA ASP A 327 23.40 5.35 6.29
C ASP A 327 22.02 5.51 5.63
N ALA A 328 21.89 5.19 4.33
CA ALA A 328 20.62 5.19 3.62
C ALA A 328 19.76 3.98 3.99
N VAL A 329 18.46 4.10 3.69
CA VAL A 329 17.44 3.10 4.04
C VAL A 329 16.76 2.59 2.78
N VAL A 330 16.62 1.28 2.64
CA VAL A 330 15.85 0.65 1.56
C VAL A 330 14.53 0.14 2.14
N TYR A 331 13.42 0.70 1.69
CA TYR A 331 12.08 0.33 2.12
C TYR A 331 11.33 -0.32 0.96
N ASP A 332 11.06 -1.63 1.05
CA ASP A 332 10.22 -2.34 0.09
C ASP A 332 8.81 -2.56 0.65
N VAL A 333 7.76 -2.06 -0.01
CA VAL A 333 6.37 -2.25 0.44
C VAL A 333 5.85 -3.65 0.18
N ILE A 334 6.61 -4.48 -0.55
CA ILE A 334 6.30 -5.89 -0.76
C ILE A 334 6.54 -6.66 0.53
N TYR A 335 5.55 -7.47 0.93
CA TYR A 335 5.61 -8.31 2.13
C TYR A 335 5.75 -9.81 1.83
N ASN A 336 5.51 -10.24 0.59
CA ASN A 336 5.62 -11.63 0.16
C ASN A 336 6.40 -11.68 -1.19
N PRO A 337 7.62 -12.23 -1.22
CA PRO A 337 8.29 -13.04 -0.19
C PRO A 337 8.78 -12.23 1.03
N LYS A 338 9.17 -12.92 2.11
CA LYS A 338 9.72 -12.30 3.34
C LYS A 338 10.91 -11.37 3.06
N LYS A 339 11.71 -11.69 2.04
CA LYS A 339 12.80 -10.88 1.52
C LYS A 339 12.80 -10.93 0.00
N THR A 340 12.53 -9.79 -0.63
CA THR A 340 12.69 -9.59 -2.08
C THR A 340 14.17 -9.59 -2.45
N VAL A 341 14.47 -9.67 -3.75
CA VAL A 341 15.85 -9.51 -4.25
C VAL A 341 16.44 -8.16 -3.82
N LEU A 342 15.66 -7.07 -3.94
CA LEU A 342 16.07 -5.73 -3.49
C LEU A 342 16.52 -5.72 -2.02
N ILE A 343 15.72 -6.33 -1.13
CA ILE A 343 16.04 -6.37 0.30
C ILE A 343 17.31 -7.21 0.56
N LYS A 344 17.47 -8.34 -0.14
CA LYS A 344 18.67 -9.20 -0.01
C LYS A 344 19.93 -8.46 -0.46
N GLU A 345 19.90 -7.76 -1.60
CA GLU A 345 21.04 -7.00 -2.09
C GLU A 345 21.37 -5.81 -1.17
N ALA A 346 20.35 -5.10 -0.68
CA ALA A 346 20.55 -4.01 0.28
C ALA A 346 21.22 -4.49 1.58
N GLU A 347 20.80 -5.64 2.11
CA GLU A 347 21.43 -6.25 3.30
C GLU A 347 22.89 -6.64 3.05
N LYS A 348 23.26 -7.17 1.87
CA LYS A 348 24.66 -7.47 1.50
C LYS A 348 25.54 -6.21 1.51
N LEU A 349 24.96 -5.07 1.17
CA LEU A 349 25.65 -3.77 1.19
C LEU A 349 25.72 -3.14 2.60
N ASN A 350 25.18 -3.83 3.61
CA ASN A 350 24.99 -3.37 4.99
C ASN A 350 24.06 -2.15 5.12
N LEU A 351 23.13 -1.97 4.17
CA LEU A 351 22.10 -0.94 4.25
C LEU A 351 20.99 -1.36 5.21
N ARG A 352 20.38 -0.37 5.85
CA ARG A 352 19.20 -0.62 6.68
C ARG A 352 17.99 -0.92 5.80
N THR A 353 17.23 -1.94 6.13
CA THR A 353 16.05 -2.36 5.37
C THR A 353 14.75 -2.30 6.16
N ILE A 354 13.66 -1.97 5.48
CA ILE A 354 12.29 -2.04 5.98
C ILE A 354 11.49 -2.86 4.97
N THR A 355 10.73 -3.87 5.43
CA THR A 355 9.92 -4.73 4.57
C THR A 355 8.43 -4.40 4.69
N GLY A 356 7.64 -4.82 3.69
CA GLY A 356 6.23 -4.46 3.59
C GLY A 356 5.34 -5.06 4.66
N LEU A 357 5.81 -6.08 5.39
CA LEU A 357 5.00 -6.74 6.41
C LEU A 357 4.64 -5.78 7.55
N ASP A 358 5.58 -4.93 7.97
CA ASP A 358 5.32 -3.98 9.05
C ASP A 358 4.32 -2.91 8.62
N MET A 359 4.41 -2.45 7.37
CA MET A 359 3.40 -1.58 6.75
C MET A 359 2.01 -2.23 6.79
N LEU A 360 1.91 -3.50 6.35
CA LEU A 360 0.65 -4.24 6.29
C LEU A 360 0.01 -4.40 7.67
N ILE A 361 0.81 -4.61 8.71
CA ILE A 361 0.32 -4.74 10.09
C ILE A 361 -0.08 -3.38 10.65
N TYR A 362 0.75 -2.34 10.47
CA TYR A 362 0.43 -1.01 11.00
C TYR A 362 -0.81 -0.39 10.34
N GLN A 363 -1.04 -0.61 9.04
CA GLN A 363 -2.27 -0.15 8.39
C GLN A 363 -3.51 -0.90 8.92
N ALA A 364 -3.37 -2.19 9.23
CA ALA A 364 -4.46 -3.00 9.80
C ALA A 364 -4.77 -2.57 11.24
N ALA A 365 -3.74 -2.30 12.04
CA ALA A 365 -3.89 -1.78 13.39
C ALA A 365 -4.58 -0.41 13.39
N ALA A 366 -4.17 0.48 12.47
CA ALA A 366 -4.82 1.78 12.29
C ALA A 366 -6.29 1.66 11.87
N ALA A 367 -6.65 0.67 11.04
CA ALA A 367 -8.04 0.42 10.68
C ALA A 367 -8.87 -0.01 11.90
N GLN A 368 -8.34 -0.86 12.77
CA GLN A 368 -9.02 -1.23 14.02
C GLN A 368 -9.14 -0.04 14.98
N GLU A 369 -8.11 0.80 15.11
CA GLU A 369 -8.17 2.05 15.88
C GLU A 369 -9.32 2.95 15.38
N ILE A 370 -9.54 3.03 14.07
CA ILE A 370 -10.63 3.81 13.46
C ILE A 370 -11.99 3.19 13.78
N TRP A 371 -12.15 1.88 13.62
CA TRP A 371 -13.45 1.22 13.78
C TRP A 371 -13.99 1.27 15.19
N PHE A 372 -13.14 1.09 16.20
CA PHE A 372 -13.54 1.12 17.61
C PHE A 372 -13.44 2.51 18.25
N GLY A 373 -12.76 3.44 17.57
CA GLY A 373 -12.48 4.79 18.07
C GLY A 373 -11.56 4.78 19.30
N SER A 374 -11.15 5.97 19.74
CA SER A 374 -10.39 6.16 20.98
C SER A 374 -11.16 5.79 22.25
N GLY A 375 -12.47 5.48 22.13
CA GLY A 375 -13.41 5.29 23.24
C GLY A 375 -13.29 3.96 23.98
N VAL A 376 -12.64 2.94 23.41
CA VAL A 376 -12.29 1.72 24.15
C VAL A 376 -10.94 1.96 24.84
N ASN A 377 -10.94 2.73 25.94
CA ASN A 377 -9.79 2.95 26.83
C ASN A 377 -8.46 3.42 26.17
N ASN A 378 -8.48 4.04 24.98
CA ASN A 378 -7.27 4.29 24.18
C ASN A 378 -6.43 3.03 23.88
N ALA A 379 -7.02 1.83 23.97
CA ALA A 379 -6.32 0.58 23.72
C ALA A 379 -6.04 0.42 22.22
N LYS A 380 -4.78 0.14 21.88
CA LYS A 380 -4.33 -0.11 20.52
C LYS A 380 -4.10 -1.61 20.33
N PRO A 381 -4.38 -2.17 19.14
CA PRO A 381 -4.03 -3.55 18.84
C PRO A 381 -2.55 -3.81 19.12
N ASP A 382 -2.22 -4.95 19.72
CA ASP A 382 -0.82 -5.29 19.97
C ASP A 382 -0.12 -5.66 18.66
N PHE A 383 0.77 -4.78 18.22
CA PHE A 383 1.52 -4.95 16.98
C PHE A 383 2.34 -6.26 16.96
N LYS A 384 2.90 -6.69 18.10
CA LYS A 384 3.74 -7.88 18.16
C LYS A 384 2.90 -9.14 17.97
N ASP A 385 1.74 -9.22 18.61
CA ASP A 385 0.81 -10.34 18.44
C ASP A 385 0.34 -10.45 16.98
N MET A 386 -0.02 -9.32 16.37
CA MET A 386 -0.39 -9.26 14.95
C MET A 386 0.76 -9.69 14.04
N LYS A 387 1.99 -9.26 14.34
CA LYS A 387 3.20 -9.62 13.56
C LYS A 387 3.55 -11.10 13.67
N ILE A 388 3.45 -11.67 14.87
CA ILE A 388 3.68 -13.11 15.09
C ILE A 388 2.69 -13.93 14.26
N ALA A 389 1.39 -13.60 14.34
CA ALA A 389 0.37 -14.30 13.58
C ALA A 389 0.60 -14.22 12.06
N ALA A 390 0.99 -13.05 11.55
CA ALA A 390 1.30 -12.88 10.14
C ALA A 390 2.53 -13.70 9.70
N LEU A 391 3.59 -13.73 10.52
CA LEU A 391 4.82 -14.48 10.23
C LEU A 391 4.63 -15.99 10.26
N GLU A 392 3.70 -16.49 11.09
CA GLU A 392 3.34 -17.92 11.14
C GLU A 392 2.57 -18.39 9.90
N SER A 393 1.95 -17.45 9.18
CA SER A 393 1.18 -17.73 7.96
C SER A 393 1.96 -17.46 6.66
N LEU A 394 3.16 -16.91 6.75
CA LEU A 394 4.11 -16.69 5.65
C LEU A 394 5.17 -17.80 5.63
#